data_AF-A0A4Y2B7F4-F1
#
_entry.id   AF-A0A4Y2B7F4-F1
#
_cell.length_a   1.000
_cell.length_b   1.000
_cell.length_c   1.000
_cell.angle_alpha   90.00
_cell.angle_beta   90.00
_cell.angle_gamma   90.00
#
_symmetry.space_group_name_H-M   'P 1'
#
loop_
_entity.id
_entity.type
_entity.pdbx_description
1 polymer ?
#
loop_
_entity_poly.entity_id
_entity_poly.type
_entity_poly.pdbx_seq_one_letter_code
_entity_poly.pdbx_strand_id
1 'polypeptide(L)'
;KPIRFGFKLWTLASSEGYLFHAEPYSGSTTKLPQTGLGRGPDVVLGLMNKVHAHEGNHVVMYNLFPSIPLLNELSKKGFAGTGTIRENRLENASLRPKKSMKKTFRRTFEYACSEDLVIVKWNDNTTVSIATNKVKSFFLCND
;
A
#
# COMPACT_ATOMS: atom_id res chain seq x y z
N LYS A 1 -6.71 5.34 -19.08
CA LYS A 1 -5.54 4.88 -19.87
C LYS A 1 -5.69 5.42 -21.28
N PRO A 2 -4.62 5.93 -21.93
CA PRO A 2 -4.69 6.49 -23.28
C PRO A 2 -5.25 5.50 -24.32
N ILE A 3 -4.90 4.21 -24.18
CA ILE A 3 -5.47 3.12 -24.99
C ILE A 3 -6.43 2.29 -24.13
N ARG A 4 -7.60 1.95 -24.69
CA ARG A 4 -8.67 1.22 -24.00
C ARG A 4 -8.42 -0.28 -23.91
N PHE A 5 -7.89 -0.90 -24.97
CA PHE A 5 -7.66 -2.34 -25.06
C PHE A 5 -6.17 -2.64 -25.16
N GLY A 6 -5.72 -3.65 -24.41
CA GLY A 6 -4.33 -4.07 -24.45
C GLY A 6 -3.98 -4.97 -23.28
N PHE A 7 -2.74 -5.44 -23.29
CA PHE A 7 -2.21 -6.26 -22.22
C PHE A 7 -1.97 -5.44 -20.96
N LYS A 8 -2.07 -6.11 -19.82
CA LYS A 8 -1.77 -5.53 -18.52
C LYS A 8 -0.61 -6.32 -17.92
N LEU A 9 0.39 -5.58 -17.44
CA LEU A 9 1.52 -6.14 -16.72
C LEU A 9 1.48 -5.63 -15.28
N TRP A 10 1.79 -6.49 -14.34
CA TRP A 10 2.23 -6.08 -13.01
C TRP A 10 3.73 -5.89 -13.02
N THR A 11 4.21 -4.79 -12.50
CA THR A 11 5.62 -4.41 -12.62
C THR A 11 6.18 -4.04 -11.26
N LEU A 12 7.39 -4.51 -10.98
CA LEU A 12 8.22 -4.03 -9.89
C LEU A 12 9.44 -3.34 -10.50
N ALA A 13 9.70 -2.11 -10.08
CA ALA A 13 10.76 -1.28 -10.63
C ALA A 13 11.44 -0.47 -9.51
N SER A 14 12.63 0.03 -9.80
CA SER A 14 13.31 1.00 -8.95
C SER A 14 12.59 2.34 -8.95
N SER A 15 12.90 3.20 -7.97
CA SER A 15 12.43 4.59 -7.94
C SER A 15 12.89 5.43 -9.14
N GLU A 16 13.95 5.00 -9.81
CA GLU A 16 14.51 5.64 -11.01
C GLU A 16 13.91 5.09 -12.31
N GLY A 17 13.01 4.10 -12.21
CA GLY A 17 12.30 3.53 -13.35
C GLY A 17 12.96 2.28 -13.96
N TYR A 18 14.00 1.73 -13.34
CA TYR A 18 14.57 0.46 -13.79
C TYR A 18 13.63 -0.70 -13.48
N LEU A 19 13.17 -1.43 -14.50
CA LEU A 19 12.24 -2.55 -14.35
C LEU A 19 12.97 -3.79 -13.84
N PHE A 20 12.65 -4.25 -12.63
CA PHE A 20 13.20 -5.48 -12.07
C PHE A 20 12.47 -6.72 -12.56
N HIS A 21 11.12 -6.67 -12.58
CA HIS A 21 10.30 -7.79 -13.07
C HIS A 21 8.96 -7.29 -13.61
N ALA A 22 8.45 -7.98 -14.62
CA ALA A 22 7.10 -7.79 -15.13
C ALA A 22 6.37 -9.14 -15.23
N GLU A 23 5.18 -9.20 -14.64
CA GLU A 23 4.31 -10.38 -14.64
C GLU A 23 3.05 -10.09 -15.49
N PRO A 24 2.84 -10.80 -16.61
CA PRO A 24 1.62 -10.67 -17.38
C PRO A 24 0.35 -10.98 -16.57
N TYR A 25 -0.62 -10.07 -16.59
CA TYR A 25 -1.91 -10.30 -15.98
C TYR A 25 -2.80 -11.13 -16.90
N SER A 26 -3.04 -12.38 -16.50
CA SER A 26 -3.89 -13.33 -17.21
C SER A 26 -5.23 -13.58 -16.49
N GLY A 27 -5.72 -12.62 -15.72
CA GLY A 27 -6.96 -12.81 -14.96
C GLY A 27 -6.77 -13.79 -13.80
N SER A 28 -7.67 -14.77 -13.66
CA SER A 28 -7.61 -15.81 -12.61
C SER A 28 -6.47 -16.81 -12.80
N THR A 29 -5.88 -16.90 -14.00
CA THR A 29 -4.77 -17.82 -14.29
C THR A 29 -3.39 -17.20 -14.07
N THR A 30 -3.34 -15.95 -13.60
CA THR A 30 -2.06 -15.32 -13.19
C THR A 30 -1.45 -16.13 -12.05
N LYS A 31 -0.25 -16.69 -12.26
CA LYS A 31 0.42 -17.56 -11.28
C LYS A 31 1.02 -16.70 -10.16
N LEU A 32 0.20 -16.39 -9.17
CA LEU A 32 0.59 -15.65 -7.96
C LEU A 32 0.61 -16.58 -6.75
N PRO A 33 1.37 -16.25 -5.69
CA PRO A 33 1.22 -16.93 -4.41
C PRO A 33 -0.22 -16.80 -3.92
N GLN A 34 -0.69 -17.80 -3.16
CA GLN A 34 -2.02 -17.78 -2.53
C GLN A 34 -1.85 -17.47 -1.06
N THR A 35 -1.71 -16.19 -0.73
CA THR A 35 -1.40 -15.75 0.64
C THR A 35 -2.60 -15.78 1.58
N GLY A 36 -3.82 -15.89 1.05
CA GLY A 36 -5.06 -15.73 1.80
C GLY A 36 -5.42 -14.27 2.15
N LEU A 37 -4.53 -13.31 1.85
CA LEU A 37 -4.73 -11.88 2.12
C LEU A 37 -5.44 -11.16 0.95
N GLY A 38 -5.62 -11.87 -0.17
CA GLY A 38 -6.27 -11.39 -1.38
C GLY A 38 -5.29 -10.96 -2.47
N ARG A 39 -5.86 -10.61 -3.65
CA ARG A 39 -5.07 -10.44 -4.88
C ARG A 39 -4.01 -9.34 -4.85
N GLY A 40 -4.26 -8.24 -4.11
CA GLY A 40 -3.30 -7.15 -4.00
C GLY A 40 -2.00 -7.61 -3.34
N PRO A 41 -2.07 -8.15 -2.11
CA PRO A 41 -0.97 -8.84 -1.44
C PRO A 41 -0.29 -9.91 -2.29
N ASP A 42 -1.06 -10.79 -2.93
CA ASP A 42 -0.53 -11.88 -3.76
C ASP A 42 0.36 -11.34 -4.90
N VAL A 43 -0.05 -10.23 -5.55
CA VAL A 43 0.76 -9.57 -6.57
C VAL A 43 2.05 -9.00 -5.96
N VAL A 44 1.96 -8.21 -4.88
CA VAL A 44 3.12 -7.52 -4.30
C VAL A 44 4.16 -8.52 -3.81
N LEU A 45 3.73 -9.48 -2.98
CA LEU A 45 4.62 -10.50 -2.42
C LEU A 45 5.14 -11.43 -3.52
N GLY A 46 4.32 -11.75 -4.52
CA GLY A 46 4.75 -12.52 -5.69
C GLY A 46 5.88 -11.83 -6.47
N LEU A 47 5.74 -10.54 -6.77
CA LEU A 47 6.77 -9.76 -7.46
C LEU A 47 8.06 -9.66 -6.63
N MET A 48 7.94 -9.41 -5.32
CA MET A 48 9.09 -9.33 -4.41
C MET A 48 9.86 -10.64 -4.34
N ASN A 49 9.16 -11.78 -4.31
CA ASN A 49 9.79 -13.10 -4.34
C ASN A 49 10.56 -13.34 -5.66
N LYS A 50 10.02 -12.89 -6.80
CA LYS A 50 10.67 -13.07 -8.13
C LYS A 50 12.01 -12.34 -8.24
N VAL A 51 12.16 -11.22 -7.54
CA VAL A 51 13.39 -10.42 -7.54
C VAL A 51 14.30 -10.73 -6.35
N HIS A 52 13.96 -11.73 -5.54
CA HIS A 52 14.68 -12.08 -4.31
C HIS A 52 14.89 -10.87 -3.39
N ALA A 53 13.83 -10.08 -3.20
CA ALA A 53 13.85 -8.97 -2.24
C ALA A 53 14.22 -9.48 -0.85
N HIS A 54 15.00 -8.69 -0.10
CA HIS A 54 15.51 -9.04 1.21
C HIS A 54 15.07 -8.02 2.27
N GLU A 55 15.17 -8.43 3.53
CA GLU A 55 14.89 -7.57 4.68
C GLU A 55 15.61 -6.21 4.54
N GLY A 56 14.91 -5.14 4.91
CA GLY A 56 15.38 -3.76 4.73
C GLY A 56 14.98 -3.11 3.39
N ASN A 57 14.53 -3.88 2.39
CA ASN A 57 13.94 -3.27 1.18
C ASN A 57 12.63 -2.53 1.50
N HIS A 58 12.38 -1.44 0.75
CA HIS A 58 11.17 -0.63 0.85
C HIS A 58 10.34 -0.73 -0.43
N VAL A 59 9.14 -1.27 -0.35
CA VAL A 59 8.18 -1.33 -1.45
C VAL A 59 7.19 -0.17 -1.37
N VAL A 60 7.07 0.60 -2.47
CA VAL A 60 6.08 1.67 -2.61
C VAL A 60 5.01 1.23 -3.59
N MET A 61 3.75 1.32 -3.16
CA MET A 61 2.62 0.69 -3.84
C MET A 61 1.55 1.70 -4.26
N TYR A 62 1.04 1.52 -5.48
CA TYR A 62 -0.14 2.26 -5.95
C TYR A 62 -1.43 1.76 -5.29
N ASN A 63 -2.50 2.57 -5.36
CA ASN A 63 -3.73 2.40 -4.56
C ASN A 63 -4.48 1.05 -4.65
N LEU A 64 -4.13 0.21 -5.61
CA LEU A 64 -4.80 -1.07 -5.84
C LEU A 64 -4.33 -2.14 -4.86
N PHE A 65 -3.08 -2.03 -4.42
CA PHE A 65 -2.38 -3.09 -3.69
C PHE A 65 -2.42 -2.96 -2.17
N PRO A 66 -2.20 -1.77 -1.55
CA PRO A 66 -2.02 -1.68 -0.11
C PRO A 66 -3.32 -2.04 0.62
N SER A 67 -3.14 -2.75 1.73
CA SER A 67 -4.12 -3.10 2.75
C SER A 67 -3.37 -3.23 4.08
N ILE A 68 -4.09 -3.13 5.20
CA ILE A 68 -3.50 -3.31 6.54
C ILE A 68 -2.89 -4.72 6.68
N PRO A 69 -3.54 -5.82 6.25
CA PRO A 69 -2.95 -7.16 6.30
C PRO A 69 -1.68 -7.31 5.48
N LEU A 70 -1.57 -6.63 4.32
CA LEU A 70 -0.34 -6.64 3.53
C LEU A 70 0.80 -5.98 4.30
N LEU A 71 0.56 -4.82 4.90
CA LEU A 71 1.61 -4.10 5.62
C LEU A 71 2.06 -4.87 6.86
N ASN A 72 1.14 -5.52 7.58
CA ASN A 72 1.49 -6.43 8.68
C ASN A 72 2.35 -7.61 8.20
N GLU A 73 2.01 -8.22 7.07
CA GLU A 73 2.80 -9.32 6.50
C GLU A 73 4.19 -8.85 6.04
N LEU A 74 4.30 -7.62 5.52
CA LEU A 74 5.60 -7.01 5.21
C LEU A 74 6.44 -6.77 6.47
N SER A 75 5.83 -6.27 7.56
CA SER A 75 6.52 -6.09 8.85
C SER A 75 7.10 -7.39 9.37
N LYS A 76 6.32 -8.49 9.34
CA LYS A 76 6.77 -9.83 9.78
C LYS A 76 7.97 -10.36 8.98
N LYS A 77 8.11 -9.92 7.72
CA LYS A 77 9.20 -10.32 6.82
C LYS A 77 10.36 -9.32 6.81
N GLY A 78 10.33 -8.28 7.64
CA GLY A 78 11.37 -7.25 7.69
C GLY A 78 11.36 -6.27 6.51
N PHE A 79 10.24 -6.16 5.79
CA PHE A 79 10.10 -5.23 4.68
C PHE A 79 9.38 -3.95 5.11
N ALA A 80 9.87 -2.82 4.60
CA ALA A 80 9.11 -1.58 4.64
C ALA A 80 8.13 -1.54 3.45
N GLY A 81 6.94 -1.00 3.69
CA GLY A 81 5.85 -0.87 2.75
C GLY A 81 5.16 0.48 2.93
N THR A 82 4.90 1.18 1.84
CA THR A 82 4.13 2.43 1.85
C THR A 82 3.19 2.47 0.66
N GLY A 83 1.95 2.92 0.85
CA GLY A 83 1.05 3.11 -0.29
C GLY A 83 -0.19 3.91 0.05
N THR A 84 -0.83 4.45 -0.99
CA THR A 84 -2.14 5.11 -0.86
C THR A 84 -3.21 4.06 -0.56
N ILE A 85 -3.83 4.11 0.61
CA ILE A 85 -4.85 3.14 1.02
C ILE A 85 -6.26 3.68 0.73
N ARG A 86 -7.16 2.80 0.31
CA ARG A 86 -8.56 3.16 0.04
C ARG A 86 -9.36 3.19 1.33
N GLU A 87 -10.37 4.06 1.39
CA GLU A 87 -11.25 4.22 2.56
C GLU A 87 -11.84 2.88 3.05
N ASN A 88 -12.26 2.01 2.12
CA ASN A 88 -12.85 0.71 2.43
C ASN A 88 -11.83 -0.35 2.87
N ARG A 89 -10.57 0.01 3.06
CA ARG A 89 -9.47 -0.86 3.53
C ARG A 89 -8.80 -0.34 4.80
N LEU A 90 -9.43 0.64 5.46
CA LEU A 90 -8.93 1.22 6.70
C LEU A 90 -9.25 0.40 7.95
N GLU A 91 -9.99 -0.72 7.84
CA GLU A 91 -10.25 -1.71 8.90
C GLU A 91 -10.46 -1.11 10.30
N ASN A 92 -11.52 -0.30 10.44
CA ASN A 92 -11.91 0.38 11.69
C ASN A 92 -10.84 1.29 12.32
N ALA A 93 -9.81 1.69 11.58
CA ALA A 93 -8.87 2.71 12.04
C ALA A 93 -9.62 3.96 12.51
N SER A 94 -9.21 4.50 13.66
CA SER A 94 -9.81 5.66 14.33
C SER A 94 -9.54 6.97 13.58
N LEU A 95 -10.04 7.05 12.35
CA LEU A 95 -9.92 8.16 11.42
C LEU A 95 -11.31 8.66 11.05
N ARG A 96 -11.45 9.96 10.85
CA ARG A 96 -12.69 10.57 10.36
C ARG A 96 -13.07 9.95 9.01
N PRO A 97 -14.36 9.65 8.79
CA PRO A 97 -14.84 9.21 7.48
C PRO A 97 -14.51 10.25 6.40
N LYS A 98 -14.20 9.79 5.19
CA LYS A 98 -13.87 10.63 4.03
C LYS A 98 -14.80 11.85 3.84
N LYS A 99 -16.11 11.65 4.03
CA LYS A 99 -17.13 12.71 3.91
C LYS A 99 -16.94 13.84 4.94
N SER A 100 -16.60 13.49 6.17
CA SER A 100 -16.33 14.46 7.23
C SER A 100 -14.98 15.14 7.04
N MET A 101 -13.95 14.39 6.63
CA MET A 101 -12.62 14.93 6.35
C MET A 101 -12.64 15.97 5.22
N LYS A 102 -13.45 15.76 4.17
CA LYS A 102 -13.61 16.71 3.06
C LYS A 102 -14.18 18.08 3.48
N LYS A 103 -14.89 18.16 4.61
CA LYS A 103 -15.45 19.41 5.15
C LYS A 103 -14.46 20.22 5.97
N THR A 104 -13.30 19.66 6.30
CA THR A 104 -12.25 20.36 7.04
C THR A 104 -11.51 21.36 6.14
N PHE A 105 -10.71 22.24 6.74
CA PHE A 105 -9.85 23.14 5.97
C PHE A 105 -8.89 22.32 5.08
N ARG A 106 -8.53 22.87 3.91
CA ARG A 106 -7.55 22.22 3.04
C ARG A 106 -6.23 22.09 3.80
N ARG A 107 -5.52 20.97 3.65
CA ARG A 107 -4.27 20.61 4.35
C ARG A 107 -4.46 20.21 5.81
N THR A 108 -5.69 20.17 6.33
CA THR A 108 -5.96 19.47 7.59
C THR A 108 -5.60 17.99 7.40
N PHE A 109 -4.89 17.43 8.39
CA PHE A 109 -4.55 16.02 8.43
C PHE A 109 -4.88 15.43 9.80
N GLU A 110 -4.94 14.12 9.83
CA GLU A 110 -5.06 13.29 11.02
C GLU A 110 -4.29 12.00 10.76
N TYR A 111 -3.97 11.29 11.82
CA TYR A 111 -3.33 10.00 11.72
C TYR A 111 -3.91 9.05 12.76
N ALA A 112 -3.77 7.76 12.45
CA ALA A 112 -4.03 6.67 13.37
C ALA A 112 -2.83 5.74 13.29
N CYS A 113 -2.49 5.14 14.41
CA CYS A 113 -1.33 4.27 14.52
C CYS A 113 -1.65 3.01 15.31
N SER A 114 -0.88 1.97 15.03
CA SER A 114 -0.64 0.85 15.93
C SER A 114 0.88 0.72 16.11
N GLU A 115 1.36 -0.29 16.84
CA GLU A 115 2.79 -0.50 17.10
C GLU A 115 3.67 -0.40 15.83
N ASP A 116 3.26 -1.05 14.74
CA ASP A 116 4.05 -1.15 13.51
C ASP A 116 3.48 -0.38 12.31
N LEU A 117 2.33 0.28 12.46
CA LEU A 117 1.63 0.90 11.34
C LEU A 117 1.24 2.33 11.65
N VAL A 118 1.40 3.19 10.65
CA VAL A 118 0.88 4.56 10.65
C VAL A 118 0.02 4.75 9.42
N ILE A 119 -1.20 5.25 9.64
CA ILE A 119 -2.11 5.68 8.58
C ILE A 119 -2.31 7.18 8.73
N VAL A 120 -1.97 7.94 7.69
CA VAL A 120 -2.19 9.38 7.63
C VAL A 120 -3.30 9.67 6.65
N LYS A 121 -4.29 10.45 7.05
CA LYS A 121 -5.38 10.94 6.21
C LYS A 121 -5.36 12.46 6.18
N TRP A 122 -5.39 13.06 5.00
CA TRP A 122 -5.42 14.51 4.85
C TRP A 122 -6.42 14.96 3.81
N ASN A 123 -6.92 16.18 3.97
CA ASN A 123 -7.78 16.84 3.00
C ASN A 123 -6.94 17.71 2.06
N ASP A 124 -7.01 17.46 0.76
CA ASP A 124 -6.42 18.33 -0.26
C ASP A 124 -7.48 18.70 -1.33
N ASN A 125 -7.20 18.60 -2.63
CA ASN A 125 -8.24 18.64 -3.66
C ASN A 125 -9.28 17.53 -3.45
N THR A 126 -8.81 16.39 -2.95
CA THR A 126 -9.64 15.29 -2.46
C THR A 126 -9.00 14.73 -1.20
N THR A 127 -9.79 14.09 -0.35
CA THR A 127 -9.25 13.38 0.81
C THR A 127 -8.45 12.15 0.34
N VAL A 128 -7.22 12.04 0.85
CA VAL A 128 -6.28 10.96 0.56
C VAL A 128 -5.86 10.31 1.87
N SER A 129 -5.57 9.00 1.82
CA SER A 129 -4.98 8.27 2.93
C SER A 129 -3.75 7.50 2.46
N ILE A 130 -2.68 7.52 3.25
CA ILE A 130 -1.48 6.71 3.08
C ILE A 130 -1.34 5.82 4.31
N ALA A 131 -0.96 4.57 4.09
CA ALA A 131 -0.55 3.65 5.15
C ALA A 131 0.92 3.26 4.96
N THR A 132 1.65 3.13 6.06
CA THR A 132 3.07 2.77 6.06
C THR A 132 3.45 1.99 7.32
N ASN A 133 4.36 1.03 7.19
CA ASN A 133 5.04 0.36 8.31
C ASN A 133 6.52 0.78 8.44
N LYS A 134 6.98 1.76 7.64
CA LYS A 134 8.38 2.17 7.61
C LYS A 134 8.81 2.94 8.87
N VAL A 135 7.87 3.57 9.55
CA VAL A 135 8.11 4.40 10.74
C VAL A 135 7.53 3.67 11.94
N LYS A 136 8.36 3.39 12.96
CA LYS A 136 7.86 2.87 14.23
C LYS A 136 6.95 3.92 14.87
N SER A 137 5.75 3.52 15.27
CA SER A 137 4.75 4.44 15.84
C SER A 137 5.17 5.11 17.14
N PHE A 138 6.19 4.57 17.82
CA PHE A 138 6.73 5.08 19.07
C PHE A 138 7.15 6.56 19.01
N PHE A 139 7.50 7.09 17.83
CA PHE A 139 7.86 8.49 17.62
C PHE A 139 6.69 9.42 17.28
N LEU A 140 5.50 8.87 17.00
CA LEU A 140 4.33 9.64 16.52
C LEU A 140 3.11 9.51 17.45
N CYS A 141 3.07 8.51 18.32
CA CYS A 141 1.88 8.18 19.11
C CYS A 141 2.06 8.24 20.63
N ASN A 142 3.18 8.82 21.08
CA ASN A 142 3.44 9.09 22.50
C ASN A 142 3.43 10.60 22.83
N ASP A 143 2.84 11.43 21.97
CA ASP A 143 2.60 12.87 22.22
C ASP A 143 1.13 13.14 22.58
#